data_AF-A0A658NMQ5-F1
#
_entry.id   AF-A0A658NMQ5-F1
#
_cell.length_a   1.000
_cell.length_b   1.000
_cell.length_c   1.000
_cell.angle_alpha   90.00
_cell.angle_beta   90.00
_cell.angle_gamma   90.00
#
_symmetry.space_group_name_H-M   'P 1'
#
loop_
_entity.id
_entity.type
_entity.pdbx_description
1 polymer ?
#
loop_
_entity_poly.entity_id
_entity_poly.type
_entity_poly.pdbx_seq_one_letter_code
_entity_poly.pdbx_strand_id
1 'polypeptide(L)' 'QYWNTVDLFSLDSVELLKGPGSSLYGSDAVGGTVQAVTRWPPYAPEGGGDGWGGRRAARVASAERSVTSRAEGEYGS' A
#
# COMPACT_ATOMS: atom_id res chain seq x y z
N GLN A 1 -16.38 -5.44 5.71
CA GLN A 1 -15.61 -6.60 6.20
C GLN A 1 -14.35 -6.92 5.40
N TYR A 2 -14.07 -6.31 4.24
CA TYR A 2 -12.90 -6.65 3.41
C TYR A 2 -11.60 -5.91 3.77
N TRP A 3 -11.67 -4.79 4.48
CA TRP A 3 -10.47 -4.00 4.82
C TRP A 3 -9.43 -4.74 5.68
N ASN A 4 -9.83 -5.79 6.40
CA ASN A 4 -8.91 -6.59 7.21
C ASN A 4 -8.01 -7.52 6.38
N THR A 5 -8.33 -7.76 5.10
CA THR A 5 -7.47 -8.54 4.19
C THR A 5 -6.44 -7.67 3.48
N VAL A 6 -6.54 -6.35 3.61
CA VAL A 6 -5.58 -5.41 3.02
C VAL A 6 -4.39 -5.28 3.97
N ASP A 7 -3.25 -5.81 3.54
CA ASP A 7 -1.99 -5.67 4.25
C ASP A 7 -1.40 -4.27 4.06
N LEU A 8 -1.48 -3.45 5.11
CA LEU A 8 -1.03 -2.05 5.07
C LEU A 8 0.46 -1.89 4.72
N PHE A 9 1.31 -2.88 5.00
CA PHE A 9 2.73 -2.77 4.66
C PHE A 9 2.99 -2.93 3.16
N SER A 10 2.06 -3.54 2.41
CA SER A 10 2.12 -3.68 0.95
C SER A 10 1.65 -2.43 0.19
N LEU A 11 1.09 -1.44 0.90
CA LEU A 11 0.63 -0.20 0.29
C LEU A 11 1.75 0.84 0.24
N ASP A 12 1.63 1.76 -0.71
CA ASP A 12 2.43 2.97 -0.76
C ASP A 12 1.68 4.16 -0.13
N SER A 13 0.40 4.29 -0.45
CA SER A 13 -0.45 5.33 0.14
C SER A 13 -1.89 4.84 0.34
N VAL A 14 -2.60 5.53 1.23
CA VAL A 14 -4.06 5.44 1.35
C VAL A 14 -4.61 6.84 1.17
N GLU A 15 -5.47 7.01 0.18
CA GLU A 15 -6.02 8.31 -0.21
C GLU A 15 -7.52 8.36 0.07
N LEU A 16 -7.99 9.48 0.61
CA LEU A 16 -9.41 9.70 0.88
C LEU A 16 -9.92 10.86 0.03
N LEU A 17 -10.82 10.56 -0.90
CA LEU A 17 -11.64 11.54 -1.57
C LEU A 17 -12.96 11.67 -0.81
N LYS A 18 -13.25 12.89 -0.32
CA LYS A 18 -14.48 13.19 0.42
C LYS A 18 -15.57 13.66 -0.54
N GLY A 19 -16.81 13.23 -0.31
CA GLY A 19 -17.96 13.60 -1.14
C GLY A 19 -18.23 12.61 -2.28
N PRO A 20 -19.26 12.87 -3.11
CA PRO A 20 -19.73 11.91 -4.10
C PRO A 20 -18.69 11.64 -5.19
N GLY A 21 -18.24 10.39 -5.29
CA GLY A 21 -17.26 9.91 -6.28
C GLY A 21 -17.89 9.04 -7.37
N SER A 22 -19.23 9.02 -7.48
CA SER A 22 -19.94 7.98 -8.23
C SER A 22 -19.68 7.96 -9.74
N SER A 23 -19.29 9.10 -10.33
CA SER A 23 -18.89 9.16 -11.74
C SER A 23 -17.57 8.44 -12.02
N LEU A 24 -16.64 8.38 -11.06
CA LEU A 24 -15.31 7.78 -11.24
C LEU A 24 -15.20 6.40 -10.59
N TYR A 25 -15.95 6.17 -9.50
CA TYR A 25 -15.80 5.00 -8.64
C TYR A 25 -17.08 4.17 -8.48
N GLY A 26 -18.15 4.49 -9.23
CA GLY A 26 -19.40 3.75 -9.24
C GLY A 26 -20.43 4.21 -8.20
N SER A 27 -21.67 3.76 -8.33
CA SER A 27 -22.84 4.25 -7.57
C SER A 27 -22.68 4.22 -6.05
N ASP A 28 -21.83 3.34 -5.54
CA ASP A 28 -21.65 3.11 -4.10
C ASP A 28 -20.73 4.15 -3.44
N ALA A 29 -20.06 5.01 -4.23
CA ALA A 29 -19.20 6.08 -3.76
C ALA A 29 -19.98 7.36 -3.37
N VAL A 30 -21.06 7.22 -2.58
CA VAL A 30 -21.96 8.34 -2.23
C VAL A 30 -21.38 9.29 -1.17
N GLY A 31 -20.63 8.77 -0.19
CA GLY A 31 -20.05 9.55 0.90
C GLY A 31 -18.57 9.94 0.70
N GLY A 32 -17.88 9.24 -0.20
CA GLY A 32 -16.44 9.35 -0.41
C GLY A 32 -15.86 8.03 -0.92
N THR A 33 -14.62 8.09 -1.38
CA THR A 33 -13.85 6.94 -1.85
C THR A 33 -12.54 6.88 -1.08
N VAL A 34 -12.21 5.69 -0.56
CA VAL A 34 -10.87 5.40 -0.06
C VAL A 34 -10.16 4.56 -1.12
N GLN A 35 -9.00 5.04 -1.58
CA GLN A 35 -8.14 4.30 -2.49
C GLN A 35 -6.91 3.79 -1.74
N ALA A 36 -6.62 2.49 -1.89
CA ALA A 36 -5.40 1.87 -1.40
C ALA A 36 -4.44 1.70 -2.59
N VAL A 37 -3.37 2.49 -2.63
CA VAL A 37 -2.37 2.42 -3.68
C VAL A 37 -1.35 1.37 -3.30
N THR A 38 -1.27 0.28 -4.06
CA THR A 38 -0.29 -0.78 -3.84
C THR A 38 1.10 -0.33 -4.23
N ARG A 39 2.10 -0.78 -3.48
CA ARG A 39 3.50 -0.56 -3.82
C ARG A 39 3.88 -1.37 -5.06
N TRP A 40 4.65 -0.76 -5.94
CA TRP A 40 5.25 -1.41 -7.11
C TRP A 40 6.73 -1.67 -6.86
N PRO A 41 7.29 -2.78 -7.37
CA PRO A 41 8.73 -2.98 -7.37
C PRO A 41 9.41 -1.87 -8.20
N PRO A 42 10.66 -1.50 -7.89
CA PRO A 42 11.41 -0.52 -8.65
C PRO A 42 11.56 -0.99 -10.10
N TYR A 43 11.33 -0.07 -11.04
CA TYR A 43 11.70 -0.29 -12.44
C TYR A 43 13.23 -0.37 -12.57
N ALA A 44 13.71 -1.05 -13.61
CA ALA A 44 15.12 -1.08 -13.95
C ALA A 44 15.72 0.35 -13.95
N PRO A 45 16.96 0.55 -13.45
CA PRO A 45 17.61 1.84 -13.47
C PRO A 45 17.57 2.48 -14.87
N GLU A 46 17.40 3.80 -14.93
CA GLU A 46 17.50 4.55 -16.19
C GLU A 46 18.87 4.23 -16.84
N GLY A 47 18.85 3.61 -18.03
CA GLY A 47 20.04 3.10 -18.71
C GLY A 47 20.01 1.61 -19.03
N GLY A 48 19.05 0.86 -18.48
CA GLY A 48 18.88 -0.57 -18.72
C GLY A 48 19.83 -1.41 -17.87
N GLY A 49 19.27 -2.34 -17.11
CA GLY A 49 20.04 -3.24 -16.25
C GLY A 49 19.22 -3.75 -15.07
N ASP A 50 19.75 -4.78 -14.44
CA ASP A 50 19.16 -5.37 -13.24
C ASP A 50 19.33 -4.45 -12.02
N GLY A 51 18.25 -4.26 -11.27
CA GLY A 51 18.21 -3.56 -9.99
C GLY A 51 17.70 -4.47 -8.88
N TRP A 52 18.30 -4.37 -7.70
CA TRP A 52 17.87 -5.10 -6.51
C TRP A 52 17.54 -4.11 -5.40
N GLY A 53 16.49 -4.40 -4.64
CA GLY A 53 16.01 -3.56 -3.55
C GLY A 53 15.44 -4.38 -2.42
N GLY A 54 15.01 -3.70 -1.37
CA GLY A 54 14.34 -4.33 -0.25
C GLY A 54 14.09 -3.36 0.89
N ARG A 55 13.17 -3.74 1.78
CA ARG A 55 12.75 -2.90 2.90
C ARG A 55 12.53 -3.73 4.14
N ARG A 56 12.67 -3.08 5.30
CA ARG A 56 12.32 -3.66 6.60
C ARG A 56 11.44 -2.68 7.36
N ALA A 57 10.42 -3.19 8.04
CA ALA A 57 9.52 -2.40 8.86
C ALA A 57 9.28 -3.10 10.21
N ALA A 58 9.12 -2.31 11.27
CA ALA A 58 8.75 -2.80 12.58
C ALA A 58 7.71 -1.86 13.22
N ARG A 59 6.70 -2.45 13.88
CA ARG A 59 5.69 -1.75 14.67
C ARG A 59 5.62 -2.37 16.06
N VAL A 60 5.62 -1.53 17.07
CA VAL A 60 5.39 -1.92 18.47
C VAL A 60 4.17 -1.18 18.98
N ALA A 61 3.28 -1.86 19.70
CA ALA A 61 2.09 -1.24 20.26
C ALA A 61 1.82 -1.78 21.68
N SER A 62 1.92 -0.88 22.66
CA SER A 62 1.76 -1.23 24.08
C SER A 62 0.30 -1.50 24.45
N ALA A 63 -0.65 -0.73 23.90
CA ALA A 63 -2.07 -0.85 24.23
C ALA A 63 -2.64 -2.25 23.91
N GLU A 64 -2.13 -2.86 22.85
CA GLU A 64 -2.50 -4.20 22.36
C GLU A 64 -1.40 -5.24 22.62
N ARG A 65 -0.33 -4.87 23.34
CA ARG A 65 0.85 -5.70 23.65
C ARG A 65 1.38 -6.46 22.41
N SER A 66 1.53 -5.77 21.29
CA SER A 66 1.91 -6.38 20.02
C SER A 66 3.26 -5.87 19.48
N VAL A 67 3.93 -6.76 18.75
CA VAL A 67 5.13 -6.47 17.97
C VAL A 67 4.94 -7.11 16.59
N THR A 68 5.17 -6.33 15.54
CA THR A 68 5.06 -6.78 14.15
C THR A 68 6.32 -6.36 13.40
N SER A 69 6.88 -7.28 12.61
CA SER A 69 8.06 -7.02 11.77
C SER A 69 7.85 -7.55 10.37
N ARG A 70 8.40 -6.87 9.37
CA ARG A 70 8.39 -7.29 7.97
C ARG A 70 9.76 -7.06 7.34
N ALA A 71 10.14 -7.97 6.46
CA ALA A 71 11.26 -7.80 5.54
C ALA A 71 10.80 -8.21 4.13
N GLU A 72 11.20 -7.44 3.12
CA GLU A 72 10.87 -7.68 1.72
C GLU A 72 12.11 -7.45 0.84
N GLY A 73 12.16 -8.17 -0.28
CA GLY A 73 13.20 -8.06 -1.29
C GLY A 73 12.58 -7.89 -2.66
N GLU A 74 13.25 -7.13 -3.51
CA GLU A 74 12.75 -6.68 -4.80
C GLU A 74 13.83 -6.85 -5.87
N TYR A 75 13.41 -7.18 -7.08
CA TYR A 75 14.26 -7.29 -8.26
C TYR A 75 13.51 -6.68 -9.45
N GLY A 76 14.19 -5.83 -10.22
CA GLY A 76 13.69 -5.21 -11.44
C GLY A 76 14.69 -5.39 -12.58
N SER A 77 14.21 -5.63 -13.79
CA SER A 77 14.99 -5.86 -15.02
C SER A 77 14.39 -5.11 -16.19
#